data_AF-A0A2S5NLU6-F1
#
_entry.id   AF-A0A2S5NLU6-F1
#
_cell.length_a   1.000
_cell.length_b   1.000
_cell.length_c   1.000
_cell.angle_alpha   90.00
_cell.angle_beta   90.00
_cell.angle_gamma   90.00
#
_symmetry.space_group_name_H-M   'P 1'
#
loop_
_entity.id
_entity.type
_entity.pdbx_description
1 polymer ?
#
loop_
_entity_poly.entity_id
_entity_poly.type
_entity_poly.pdbx_seq_one_letter_code
_entity_poly.pdbx_strand_id
1 'polypeptide(L)'
;MLKLSQWIIFICVAVYGVVVQATPKNIQLEYEVTRDGKLFANVVEKFSQDGSAYKIESVTKGVGVYALLGERKLSSSGSVTKQGLKPKHFELHQGDSKKKSLISDFDWAKNTL
;
A
#
# COMPACT_ATOMS: atom_id res chain seq x y z
N MET A 1 46.84 10.10 -20.50
CA MET A 1 46.72 10.37 -19.05
C MET A 1 45.78 11.57 -18.89
N LEU A 2 44.58 11.37 -18.33
CA LEU A 2 43.60 12.47 -18.15
C LEU A 2 44.14 13.51 -17.16
N LYS A 3 43.87 14.80 -17.41
CA LYS A 3 44.26 15.89 -16.50
C LYS A 3 43.37 15.85 -15.24
N LEU A 4 43.91 16.27 -14.09
CA LEU A 4 43.20 16.28 -12.79
C LEU A 4 41.86 17.03 -12.84
N SER A 5 41.74 18.06 -13.68
CA SER A 5 40.47 18.78 -13.90
C SER A 5 39.39 17.95 -14.60
N GLN A 6 39.78 17.00 -15.47
CA GLN A 6 38.83 16.09 -16.12
C GLN A 6 38.31 15.00 -15.18
N TRP A 7 39.09 14.63 -14.15
CA TRP A 7 38.62 13.73 -13.09
C TRP A 7 37.59 14.41 -12.18
N ILE A 8 37.78 15.70 -11.86
CA ILE A 8 36.83 16.47 -11.03
C ILE A 8 35.47 16.59 -11.73
N ILE A 9 35.45 16.85 -13.05
CA ILE A 9 34.20 16.93 -13.82
C ILE A 9 33.49 15.56 -13.85
N PHE A 10 34.23 14.46 -14.01
CA PHE A 10 33.66 13.11 -13.99
C PHE A 10 33.04 12.74 -12.63
N ILE A 11 33.69 13.12 -11.52
CA ILE A 11 33.16 12.89 -10.17
C ILE A 11 31.91 13.74 -9.92
N CYS A 12 31.91 15.02 -10.33
CA CYS A 12 30.74 15.87 -10.15
C CYS A 12 29.52 15.36 -10.94
N VAL A 13 29.69 14.90 -12.19
CA VAL A 13 28.58 14.35 -13.00
C VAL A 13 28.03 13.04 -12.42
N ALA A 14 28.85 12.22 -11.77
CA ALA A 14 28.40 10.99 -11.11
C ALA A 14 27.54 11.24 -9.85
N VAL A 15 27.69 12.39 -9.18
CA VAL A 15 26.94 12.73 -7.95
C VAL A 15 25.54 13.27 -8.26
N TYR A 16 25.29 13.84 -9.44
CA TYR A 16 23.96 14.36 -9.82
C TYR A 16 22.91 13.27 -10.10
N GLY A 17 23.31 12.00 -10.26
CA GLY A 17 22.41 10.92 -10.71
C GLY A 17 21.55 10.28 -9.62
N VAL A 18 21.78 10.55 -8.34
CA VAL A 18 21.03 9.90 -7.25
C VAL A 18 19.92 10.83 -6.76
N VAL A 19 18.92 11.03 -7.61
CA VAL A 19 17.61 11.51 -7.12
C VAL A 19 17.00 10.34 -6.35
N VAL A 20 17.25 10.28 -5.04
CA VAL A 20 16.48 9.42 -4.14
C VAL A 20 15.06 9.96 -4.18
N GLN A 21 14.21 9.40 -5.05
CA GLN A 21 12.79 9.69 -4.98
C GLN A 21 12.30 9.18 -3.62
N ALA A 22 12.00 10.12 -2.73
CA ALA A 22 11.36 9.80 -1.47
C ALA A 22 10.03 9.11 -1.79
N THR A 23 9.89 7.86 -1.36
CA THR A 23 8.61 7.13 -1.52
C THR A 23 7.52 7.92 -0.80
N PRO A 24 6.37 8.17 -1.45
CA PRO A 24 5.28 8.89 -0.83
C PRO A 24 4.83 8.16 0.44
N LYS A 25 4.90 8.87 1.56
CA LYS A 25 4.52 8.33 2.88
C LYS A 25 3.02 8.37 3.13
N ASN A 26 2.28 9.09 2.29
CA ASN A 26 0.83 9.17 2.36
C ASN A 26 0.28 9.13 0.94
N ILE A 27 -0.66 8.22 0.69
CA ILE A 27 -1.31 8.06 -0.61
C ILE A 27 -2.80 7.90 -0.33
N GLN A 28 -3.63 8.59 -1.11
CA GLN A 28 -5.06 8.33 -1.19
C GLN A 28 -5.40 7.96 -2.64
N LEU A 29 -6.07 6.83 -2.81
CA LEU A 29 -6.54 6.34 -4.10
C LEU A 29 -8.06 6.25 -4.08
N GLU A 30 -8.68 6.72 -5.15
CA GLU A 30 -10.12 6.58 -5.38
C GLU A 30 -10.30 5.98 -6.76
N TYR A 31 -11.01 4.85 -6.83
CA TYR A 31 -11.14 4.11 -8.07
C TYR A 31 -12.43 3.30 -8.12
N GLU A 32 -12.82 2.97 -9.35
CA GLU A 32 -13.96 2.12 -9.65
C GLU A 32 -13.52 0.68 -9.87
N VAL A 33 -14.30 -0.26 -9.35
CA VAL A 33 -14.14 -1.69 -9.58
C VAL A 33 -15.22 -2.12 -10.55
N THR A 34 -14.83 -2.76 -11.64
CA THR A 34 -15.74 -3.36 -12.60
C THR A 34 -15.73 -4.88 -12.52
N ARG A 35 -16.88 -5.50 -12.80
CA ARG A 35 -17.01 -6.95 -13.00
C ARG A 35 -17.76 -7.15 -14.32
N ASP A 36 -17.15 -7.89 -15.24
CA ASP A 36 -17.67 -8.12 -16.60
C ASP A 36 -18.00 -6.80 -17.34
N GLY A 37 -17.12 -5.80 -17.20
CA GLY A 37 -17.27 -4.47 -17.81
C GLY A 37 -18.33 -3.58 -17.17
N LYS A 38 -18.99 -4.03 -16.11
CA LYS A 38 -20.03 -3.26 -15.40
C LYS A 38 -19.50 -2.75 -14.07
N LEU A 39 -19.87 -1.51 -13.72
CA LEU A 39 -19.53 -0.92 -12.43
C LEU A 39 -20.10 -1.77 -11.29
N PHE A 40 -19.21 -2.23 -10.41
CA PHE A 40 -19.53 -3.09 -9.28
C PHE A 40 -19.44 -2.33 -7.95
N ALA A 41 -18.37 -1.56 -7.76
CA ALA A 41 -18.12 -0.83 -6.52
C ALA A 41 -17.19 0.37 -6.72
N ASN A 42 -17.25 1.32 -5.80
CA ASN A 42 -16.23 2.36 -5.64
C ASN A 42 -15.34 2.02 -4.46
N VAL A 43 -14.05 2.33 -4.56
CA VAL A 43 -13.07 2.08 -3.51
C VAL A 43 -12.36 3.37 -3.15
N VAL A 44 -12.25 3.63 -1.85
CA VAL A 44 -11.36 4.65 -1.28
C VAL A 44 -10.30 3.92 -0.46
N GLU A 45 -9.05 4.09 -0.83
CA GLU A 45 -7.90 3.48 -0.16
C GLU A 45 -6.93 4.54 0.33
N LYS A 46 -6.44 4.36 1.55
CA LYS A 46 -5.45 5.23 2.20
C LYS A 46 -4.27 4.39 2.64
N PHE A 47 -3.08 4.82 2.25
CA PHE A 47 -1.82 4.34 2.78
C PHE A 47 -1.16 5.46 3.58
N SER A 48 -0.67 5.14 4.77
CA SER A 48 0.18 6.03 5.56
C SER A 48 1.39 5.28 6.10
N GLN A 49 2.52 5.98 6.21
CA GLN A 49 3.78 5.46 6.72
C GLN A 49 4.40 6.44 7.71
N ASP A 50 4.68 5.96 8.92
CA ASP A 50 5.46 6.65 9.94
C ASP A 50 6.71 5.84 10.30
N GLY A 51 7.88 6.39 9.97
CA GLY A 51 9.14 5.65 10.02
C GLY A 51 9.08 4.38 9.16
N SER A 52 9.15 3.21 9.81
CA SER A 52 8.94 1.91 9.16
C SER A 52 7.52 1.39 9.31
N ALA A 53 6.71 1.91 10.23
CA ALA A 53 5.35 1.44 10.42
C ALA A 53 4.47 1.92 9.26
N TYR A 54 3.61 1.05 8.74
CA TYR A 54 2.61 1.43 7.76
C TYR A 54 1.20 1.05 8.21
N LYS A 55 0.22 1.75 7.64
CA LYS A 55 -1.19 1.40 7.71
C LYS A 55 -1.83 1.55 6.33
N ILE A 56 -2.65 0.58 5.96
CA ILE A 56 -3.57 0.62 4.82
C ILE A 56 -4.99 0.53 5.35
N GLU A 57 -5.86 1.39 4.85
CA GLU A 57 -7.30 1.38 5.11
C GLU A 57 -8.03 1.50 3.78
N SER A 58 -8.87 0.53 3.46
CA SER A 58 -9.58 0.46 2.18
C SER A 58 -11.06 0.21 2.43
N VAL A 59 -11.91 1.09 1.89
CA VAL A 59 -13.37 0.99 1.99
C VAL A 59 -13.92 0.78 0.59
N THR A 60 -14.55 -0.37 0.36
CA THR A 60 -15.26 -0.69 -0.87
C THR A 60 -16.76 -0.57 -0.64
N LYS A 61 -17.43 0.23 -1.48
CA LYS A 61 -18.89 0.40 -1.44
C LYS A 61 -19.48 -0.06 -2.77
N GLY A 62 -20.34 -1.08 -2.70
CA GLY A 62 -21.07 -1.56 -3.86
C GLY A 62 -21.98 -0.47 -4.44
N VAL A 63 -22.19 -0.49 -5.76
CA VAL A 63 -23.09 0.43 -6.47
C VAL A 63 -24.38 -0.29 -6.85
N GLY A 64 -25.51 0.42 -6.90
CA GLY A 64 -26.81 -0.14 -7.26
C GLY A 64 -27.25 -1.25 -6.29
N VAL A 65 -27.66 -2.41 -6.82
CA VAL A 65 -28.08 -3.56 -6.00
C VAL A 65 -26.96 -4.08 -5.07
N TYR A 66 -25.69 -3.87 -5.43
CA TYR A 66 -24.56 -4.29 -4.60
C TYR A 66 -24.38 -3.43 -3.34
N ALA A 67 -24.95 -2.21 -3.30
CA ALA A 67 -24.93 -1.36 -2.12
C ALA A 67 -25.64 -2.02 -0.92
N LEU A 68 -26.59 -2.93 -1.18
CA LEU A 68 -27.32 -3.68 -0.16
C LEU A 68 -26.44 -4.70 0.59
N LEU A 69 -25.25 -5.02 0.09
CA LEU A 69 -24.31 -5.92 0.75
C LEU A 69 -23.51 -5.24 1.87
N GLY A 70 -23.71 -3.94 2.08
CA GLY A 70 -22.95 -3.11 3.00
C GLY A 70 -21.54 -2.78 2.50
N GLU A 71 -20.78 -2.06 3.30
CA GLU A 71 -19.40 -1.72 3.00
C GLU A 71 -18.46 -2.88 3.29
N ARG A 72 -17.44 -3.05 2.44
CA ARG A 72 -16.31 -3.92 2.74
C ARG A 72 -15.15 -3.06 3.24
N LYS A 73 -14.68 -3.30 4.45
CA LYS A 73 -13.55 -2.58 5.05
C LYS A 73 -12.36 -3.51 5.16
N LEU A 74 -11.23 -3.12 4.62
CA LEU A 74 -9.98 -3.86 4.70
C LEU A 74 -8.95 -2.97 5.41
N SER A 75 -8.25 -3.54 6.37
CA SER A 75 -7.14 -2.91 7.05
C SER A 75 -5.90 -3.80 6.99
N SER A 76 -4.73 -3.18 6.83
CA SER A 76 -3.45 -3.88 6.97
C SER A 76 -2.45 -2.97 7.67
N SER A 77 -1.71 -3.51 8.63
CA SER A 77 -0.64 -2.77 9.31
C SER A 77 0.57 -3.66 9.50
N GLY A 78 1.75 -3.05 9.54
CA GLY A 78 3.01 -3.78 9.62
C GLY A 78 4.19 -2.84 9.43
N SER A 79 5.26 -3.35 8.84
CA SER A 79 6.45 -2.56 8.54
C SER A 79 6.82 -2.52 7.06
N VAL A 80 7.36 -1.39 6.61
CA VAL A 80 8.00 -1.24 5.31
C VAL A 80 9.45 -1.70 5.44
N THR A 81 9.83 -2.65 4.60
CA THR A 81 11.18 -3.19 4.51
C THR A 81 11.79 -2.89 3.14
N LYS A 82 13.07 -3.23 2.94
CA LYS A 82 13.69 -3.13 1.62
C LYS A 82 13.02 -4.02 0.56
N GLN A 83 12.32 -5.08 1.00
CA GLN A 83 11.59 -6.02 0.15
C GLN A 83 10.13 -5.61 -0.08
N GLY A 84 9.68 -4.50 0.53
CA GLY A 84 8.29 -4.04 0.47
C GLY A 84 7.56 -4.17 1.80
N LEU A 85 6.23 -4.21 1.73
CA LEU A 85 5.38 -4.30 2.92
C LEU A 85 5.52 -5.68 3.58
N LYS A 86 5.70 -5.66 4.89
CA LYS A 86 5.71 -6.83 5.77
C LYS A 86 4.54 -6.71 6.76
N PRO A 87 3.33 -7.16 6.36
CA PRO A 87 2.15 -7.13 7.22
C PRO A 87 2.40 -7.81 8.57
N LYS A 88 1.90 -7.24 9.65
CA LYS A 88 1.82 -7.89 10.96
C LYS A 88 0.39 -8.30 11.27
N HIS A 89 -0.56 -7.47 10.87
CA HIS A 89 -1.98 -7.66 11.14
C HIS A 89 -2.80 -7.29 9.90
N PHE A 90 -3.80 -8.09 9.59
CA PHE A 90 -4.73 -7.88 8.49
C PHE A 90 -6.15 -8.15 8.97
N GLU A 91 -7.06 -7.25 8.62
CA GLU A 91 -8.49 -7.45 8.83
C GLU A 91 -9.27 -7.16 7.55
N LEU A 92 -10.34 -7.90 7.39
CA LEU A 92 -11.33 -7.68 6.36
C LEU A 92 -12.72 -7.88 6.98
N HIS A 93 -13.59 -6.89 6.83
CA HIS A 93 -14.97 -6.93 7.31
C HIS A 93 -15.94 -6.69 6.15
N GLN A 94 -17.04 -7.45 6.12
CA GLN A 94 -18.15 -7.23 5.18
C GLN A 94 -19.44 -6.89 5.91
N GLY A 95 -19.90 -5.64 5.75
CA GLY A 95 -20.99 -5.07 6.53
C GLY A 95 -20.71 -5.13 8.04
N ASP A 96 -21.77 -5.12 8.85
CA ASP A 96 -21.64 -5.14 10.32
C ASP A 96 -21.56 -6.57 10.91
N SER A 97 -21.41 -7.58 10.07
CA SER A 97 -21.44 -8.98 10.50
C SER A 97 -20.06 -9.46 10.95
N LYS A 98 -19.89 -9.68 12.27
CA LYS A 98 -18.66 -10.30 12.81
C LYS A 98 -18.32 -11.65 12.19
N LYS A 99 -19.32 -12.42 11.74
CA LYS A 99 -19.12 -13.72 11.09
C LYS A 99 -18.54 -13.61 9.67
N LYS A 100 -18.60 -12.42 9.06
CA LYS A 100 -18.04 -12.12 7.75
C LYS A 100 -16.73 -11.33 7.86
N SER A 101 -16.05 -11.49 8.99
CA SER A 101 -14.72 -10.93 9.22
C SER A 101 -13.65 -11.98 8.95
N LEU A 102 -12.56 -11.58 8.33
CA LEU A 102 -11.32 -12.36 8.23
C LEU A 102 -10.23 -11.56 8.95
N ILE A 103 -9.53 -12.21 9.87
CA ILE A 103 -8.44 -11.61 10.63
C ILE A 103 -7.26 -12.57 10.55
N SER A 104 -6.04 -12.05 10.34
CA SER A 104 -4.81 -12.84 10.33
C SER A 104 -3.65 -12.04 10.90
N ASP A 105 -2.82 -12.72 11.69
CA ASP A 105 -1.64 -12.18 12.34
C ASP A 105 -0.39 -12.92 11.85
N PHE A 106 0.55 -12.17 11.29
CA PHE A 106 1.68 -12.74 10.57
C PHE A 106 2.90 -12.84 11.51
N ASP A 107 3.35 -14.07 11.78
CA ASP A 107 4.63 -14.32 12.44
C ASP A 107 5.67 -14.75 11.40
N TRP A 108 6.40 -13.77 10.88
CA TRP A 108 7.43 -13.97 9.85
C TRP A 108 8.64 -14.75 10.33
N ALA A 109 8.92 -14.78 11.64
CA ALA A 109 10.02 -15.58 12.15
C ALA A 109 9.66 -17.08 12.11
N LYS A 110 8.38 -17.39 12.31
CA LYS A 110 7.85 -18.76 12.30
C LYS A 110 7.25 -19.18 10.97
N ASN A 111 7.11 -18.26 10.02
CA ASN A 111 6.41 -18.46 8.74
C ASN A 111 4.96 -18.94 8.93
N THR A 112 4.24 -18.32 9.87
CA THR A 112 2.84 -18.64 10.18
C THR A 112 1.93 -17.42 10.05
N LEU A 113 0.61 -17.68 9.90
CA LEU A 113 -0.49 -16.71 9.72
C LEU A 113 -1.56 -16.86 10.80
#